data_AF-A0A385ESG2-F1
#
_entry.id   AF-A0A385ESG2-F1
#
_cell.length_a   1.000
_cell.length_b   1.000
_cell.length_c   1.000
_cell.angle_alpha   90.00
_cell.angle_beta   90.00
_cell.angle_gamma   90.00
#
_symmetry.space_group_name_H-M   'P 1'
#
loop_
_entity.id
_entity.type
_entity.pdbx_description
1 polymer ?
#
loop_
_entity_poly.entity_id
_entity_poly.type
_entity_poly.pdbx_seq_one_letter_code
_entity_poly.pdbx_strand_id
1 'polypeptide(L)'
;MLSEKFYKIFSYIVISSITSSFFVLIESFFDSIVEVYKLENSSFRTFITFFVAFLTNFWFQDLFKERIREACLINFLTYRLNFEIFKSK
;
A
#
# COMPACT_ATOMS: atom_id res chain seq x y z
N MET A 1 -22.27 -3.62 17.21
CA MET A 1 -21.23 -3.44 18.24
C MET A 1 -20.07 -4.44 18.13
N LEU A 2 -20.29 -5.76 18.19
CA LEU A 2 -19.20 -6.75 18.07
C LEU A 2 -18.66 -6.88 16.63
N SER A 3 -19.54 -6.80 15.63
CA SER A 3 -19.18 -6.79 14.21
C SER A 3 -18.38 -5.54 13.79
N GLU A 4 -18.70 -4.36 14.31
CA GLU A 4 -17.97 -3.12 14.01
C GLU A 4 -16.56 -3.12 14.59
N LYS A 5 -16.39 -3.65 15.82
CA LYS A 5 -15.07 -3.82 16.42
C LYS A 5 -14.23 -4.81 15.63
N PHE A 6 -14.82 -5.93 15.23
CA PHE A 6 -14.16 -6.92 14.38
C PHE A 6 -13.75 -6.32 13.03
N TYR A 7 -14.64 -5.56 12.37
CA TYR A 7 -14.34 -4.89 11.12
C TYR A 7 -13.22 -3.86 11.25
N LYS A 8 -13.21 -3.06 12.32
CA LYS A 8 -12.10 -2.11 12.59
C LYS A 8 -10.76 -2.82 12.77
N ILE A 9 -10.72 -3.92 13.52
CA ILE A 9 -9.50 -4.68 13.73
C ILE A 9 -9.04 -5.35 12.43
N PHE A 10 -9.94 -6.02 11.73
CA PHE A 10 -9.66 -6.69 10.47
C PHE A 10 -9.14 -5.70 9.41
N SER A 11 -9.86 -4.59 9.20
CA SER A 11 -9.43 -3.55 8.26
C SER A 11 -8.09 -2.96 8.65
N TYR A 12 -7.84 -2.69 9.94
CA TYR A 12 -6.55 -2.21 10.40
C TYR A 12 -5.41 -3.19 10.06
N ILE A 13 -5.60 -4.48 10.34
CA ILE A 13 -4.60 -5.53 10.06
C ILE A 13 -4.35 -5.64 8.56
N VAL A 14 -5.41 -5.75 7.75
CA VAL A 14 -5.29 -5.90 6.29
C VAL A 14 -4.63 -4.69 5.66
N ILE A 15 -5.08 -3.47 6.00
CA ILE A 15 -4.50 -2.24 5.45
C ILE A 15 -3.03 -2.12 5.86
N SER A 16 -2.69 -2.42 7.11
CA SER A 16 -1.30 -2.36 7.58
C SER A 16 -0.43 -3.41 6.89
N SER A 17 -0.96 -4.61 6.64
CA SER A 17 -0.26 -5.67 5.90
C SER A 17 -0.03 -5.30 4.44
N ILE A 18 -1.03 -4.74 3.75
CA ILE A 18 -0.91 -4.25 2.37
C ILE A 18 0.14 -3.13 2.30
N THR A 19 0.06 -2.16 3.22
CA THR A 19 1.00 -1.04 3.31
C THR A 19 2.42 -1.54 3.49
N SER A 20 2.64 -2.42 4.48
CA SER A 20 3.96 -2.99 4.75
C SER A 20 4.51 -3.77 3.56
N SER A 21 3.69 -4.63 2.95
CA SER A 21 4.10 -5.43 1.79
C SER A 21 4.44 -4.55 0.58
N PHE A 22 3.68 -3.48 0.35
CA PHE A 22 3.93 -2.55 -0.74
C PHE A 22 5.29 -1.88 -0.60
N PHE A 23 5.63 -1.36 0.58
CA PHE A 23 6.91 -0.68 0.77
C PHE A 23 8.11 -1.64 0.72
N VAL A 24 7.97 -2.87 1.24
CA VAL A 24 9.00 -3.91 1.07
C VAL A 24 9.25 -4.23 -0.41
N LEU A 25 8.19 -4.31 -1.22
CA LEU A 25 8.32 -4.55 -2.66
C LEU A 25 8.96 -3.37 -3.39
N ILE A 26 8.65 -2.13 -2.99
CA ILE A 26 9.30 -0.94 -3.53
C ILE A 26 10.80 -0.96 -3.25
N GLU A 27 11.20 -1.21 -2.01
CA GLU A 27 12.63 -1.30 -1.63
C GLU A 27 13.33 -2.40 -2.45
N SER A 28 12.76 -3.60 -2.49
CA SER A 28 13.31 -4.74 -3.24
C SER A 28 13.41 -4.47 -4.74
N PHE A 29 12.44 -3.77 -5.31
CA PHE A 29 12.45 -3.37 -6.73
C PHE A 29 13.63 -2.45 -7.04
N PHE A 30 13.88 -1.45 -6.19
CA PHE A 30 15.00 -0.53 -6.40
C PHE A 30 16.36 -1.18 -6.13
N ASP A 31 16.46 -2.08 -5.14
CA ASP A 31 17.66 -2.89 -4.95
C ASP A 31 17.98 -3.72 -6.19
N SER A 32 16.95 -4.35 -6.78
CA SER A 32 17.07 -5.11 -8.02
C SER A 32 17.51 -4.22 -9.20
N ILE A 33 17.00 -2.99 -9.30
CA ILE A 33 17.49 -2.02 -10.30
C ILE A 33 18.97 -1.74 -10.10
N VAL A 34 19.41 -1.49 -8.86
CA VAL A 34 20.81 -1.18 -8.58
C VAL A 34 21.74 -2.33 -8.96
N GLU A 35 21.31 -3.57 -8.68
CA GLU A 35 22.04 -4.78 -9.02
C GLU A 35 22.09 -5.04 -10.53
N VAL A 36 20.95 -5.01 -11.22
CA VAL A 36 20.83 -5.32 -12.65
C VAL A 36 21.61 -4.34 -13.50
N TYR A 37 21.50 -3.05 -13.20
CA TYR A 37 22.19 -2.02 -13.98
C TYR A 37 23.65 -1.83 -13.58
N LYS A 38 24.16 -2.62 -12.62
CA LYS A 38 25.52 -2.53 -12.06
C LYS A 38 25.94 -1.08 -11.96
N LEU A 39 25.14 -0.28 -11.25
CA LEU A 39 25.29 1.18 -11.21
C LEU A 39 26.59 1.55 -10.48
N GLU A 40 27.72 1.44 -11.17
CA GLU A 40 29.05 1.83 -10.74
C GLU A 40 29.19 3.36 -10.70
N ASN A 41 28.33 4.05 -11.47
CA ASN A 41 28.25 5.51 -11.44
C ASN A 41 27.63 5.97 -10.11
N SER A 42 28.48 6.45 -9.21
CA SER A 42 28.13 6.86 -7.85
C SER A 42 26.98 7.87 -7.82
N SER A 43 26.95 8.82 -8.75
CA SER A 43 25.89 9.84 -8.82
C SER A 43 24.51 9.25 -9.07
N PHE A 44 24.41 8.28 -9.98
CA PHE A 44 23.13 7.67 -10.31
C PHE A 44 22.65 6.73 -9.20
N ARG A 45 23.56 5.99 -8.55
CA ARG A 45 23.24 5.19 -7.36
C ARG A 45 22.73 6.08 -6.22
N THR A 46 23.39 7.21 -5.95
CA THR A 46 22.93 8.18 -4.93
C THR A 46 21.56 8.75 -5.26
N PHE A 47 21.28 9.06 -6.54
CA PHE A 47 19.97 9.52 -6.97
C PHE A 47 18.88 8.48 -6.70
N ILE A 48 19.10 7.22 -7.06
CA ILE A 48 18.15 6.13 -6.80
C ILE A 48 17.93 5.95 -5.30
N THR A 49 18.98 5.90 -4.49
CA THR A 49 18.85 5.77 -3.03
C THR A 49 18.06 6.93 -2.42
N PHE A 50 18.32 8.17 -2.87
CA PHE A 50 17.54 9.34 -2.43
C PHE A 50 16.08 9.24 -2.85
N PHE A 51 15.81 8.80 -4.08
CA PHE A 51 14.46 8.63 -4.60
C PHE A 51 13.69 7.55 -3.84
N VAL A 52 14.34 6.42 -3.50
CA VAL A 52 13.76 5.38 -2.62
C VAL A 52 13.42 5.99 -1.27
N ALA A 53 14.37 6.64 -0.61
CA ALA A 53 14.15 7.25 0.69
C ALA A 53 13.02 8.29 0.67
N PHE A 54 12.87 9.02 -0.44
CA PHE A 54 11.76 9.94 -0.65
C PHE A 54 10.43 9.18 -0.81
N LEU A 55 10.39 8.12 -1.61
CA LEU A 55 9.17 7.33 -1.83
C LEU A 55 8.78 6.48 -0.62
N THR A 56 9.71 6.07 0.22
CA THR A 56 9.47 5.25 1.41
C THR A 56 9.40 6.08 2.69
N ASN A 57 9.39 7.41 2.59
CA ASN A 57 9.34 8.29 3.75
C ASN A 57 8.03 8.13 4.53
N PHE A 58 8.08 8.42 5.84
CA PHE A 58 6.95 8.25 6.75
C PHE A 58 5.66 8.98 6.30
N TRP A 59 5.78 10.20 5.78
CA TRP A 59 4.63 10.97 5.29
C TRP A 59 3.97 10.31 4.08
N PHE A 60 4.76 9.76 3.16
CA PHE A 60 4.23 9.05 2.01
C PHE A 60 3.62 7.71 2.42
N GLN A 61 4.20 7.01 3.39
CA GLN A 61 3.62 5.79 3.95
C GLN A 61 2.24 6.05 4.58
N ASP A 62 2.11 7.13 5.36
CA ASP A 62 0.84 7.52 5.96
C ASP A 62 -0.20 7.88 4.91
N LEU A 63 0.18 8.70 3.92
CA LEU A 63 -0.71 9.06 2.81
C LEU A 63 -1.17 7.81 2.04
N PHE A 64 -0.25 6.89 1.73
CA PHE A 64 -0.57 5.65 1.05
C PHE A 64 -1.55 4.80 1.87
N LYS A 65 -1.30 4.67 3.18
CA LYS A 65 -2.17 3.94 4.10
C LYS A 65 -3.59 4.51 4.15
N GLU A 66 -3.72 5.84 4.13
CA GLU A 66 -5.02 6.51 4.05
C GLU A 66 -5.73 6.21 2.73
N ARG A 67 -5.03 6.30 1.59
CA ARG A 67 -5.63 6.02 0.27
C ARG A 67 -6.05 4.57 0.11
N ILE A 68 -5.25 3.61 0.60
CA ILE A 68 -5.63 2.20 0.61
C ILE A 68 -6.87 1.98 1.49
N ARG A 69 -6.96 2.64 2.64
CA ARG A 69 -8.16 2.57 3.50
C ARG A 69 -9.41 3.07 2.77
N GLU A 70 -9.32 4.22 2.13
CA GLU A 70 -10.42 4.79 1.34
C GLU A 70 -10.85 3.84 0.21
N ALA A 71 -9.90 3.33 -0.57
CA ALA A 71 -10.17 2.40 -1.65
C ALA A 71 -10.83 1.09 -1.16
N CYS A 72 -10.34 0.52 -0.05
CA CYS A 72 -10.96 -0.66 0.58
C CYS A 72 -12.40 -0.37 1.03
N LEU A 73 -12.66 0.80 1.62
CA LEU A 73 -13.99 1.19 2.07
C LEU A 73 -14.95 1.35 0.89
N ILE A 74 -14.52 2.01 -0.19
CA ILE A 74 -15.29 2.15 -1.42
C ILE A 74 -15.65 0.77 -1.97
N ASN A 75 -14.65 -0.11 -2.16
CA ASN A 75 -14.89 -1.47 -2.68
C ASN A 75 -15.85 -2.28 -1.81
N PHE A 76 -15.74 -2.18 -0.48
CA PHE A 76 -16.64 -2.87 0.43
C PHE A 76 -18.09 -2.37 0.30
N LEU A 77 -18.29 -1.04 0.26
CA LEU A 77 -19.61 -0.44 0.07
C LEU A 77 -20.20 -0.79 -1.29
N THR A 78 -19.39 -0.76 -2.35
CA THR A 78 -19.81 -1.18 -3.70
C THR A 78 -20.21 -2.65 -3.73
N TYR A 79 -19.42 -3.54 -3.11
CA TYR A 79 -19.76 -4.96 -3.05
C TYR A 79 -21.08 -5.19 -2.30
N ARG A 80 -21.28 -4.50 -1.17
CA ARG A 80 -22.52 -4.57 -0.39
C ARG A 80 -23.72 -4.10 -1.21
N LEU A 81 -23.59 -2.96 -1.90
CA LEU A 81 -24.66 -2.42 -2.75
C LEU A 81 -25.02 -3.41 -3.87
N ASN A 82 -24.01 -3.96 -4.55
CA ASN A 82 -24.21 -4.96 -5.61
C ASN A 82 -24.91 -6.21 -5.10
N PHE A 83 -24.58 -6.66 -3.90
CA PHE A 83 -25.25 -7.78 -3.24
C PHE A 83 -26.72 -7.49 -2.92
N GLU A 84 -27.02 -6.29 -2.40
CA GLU A 84 -28.40 -5.86 -2.12
C GLU A 84 -29.24 -5.74 -3.42
N ILE A 85 -28.64 -5.26 -4.52
CA ILE A 85 -29.27 -5.24 -5.85
C ILE A 85 -29.52 -6.68 -6.35
N PHE A 86 -28.56 -7.58 -6.19
CA PHE A 86 -28.72 -8.98 -6.59
C PHE A 86 -29.85 -9.67 -5.83
N LYS A 87 -29.95 -9.46 -4.51
CA LYS A 87 -30.99 -10.05 -3.67
C LYS A 87 -32.40 -9.53 -3.97
N SER A 88 -32.50 -8.30 -4.47
CA SER A 88 -33.78 -7.67 -4.80
C SER A 88 -34.29 -7.96 -6.22
N LYS A 89 -33.48 -8.63 -7.04
CA LYS A 89 -33.88 -9.25 -8.31
C LYS A 89 -34.29 -10.70 -8.10
#